data_AF-A0A0N7J104-F1
#
_entry.id   AF-A0A0N7J104-F1
#
_cell.length_a   1.000
_cell.length_b   1.000
_cell.length_c   1.000
_cell.angle_alpha   90.00
_cell.angle_beta   90.00
_cell.angle_gamma   90.00
#
_symmetry.space_group_name_H-M   'P 1'
#
loop_
_entity.id
_entity.type
_entity.pdbx_description
1 polymer ?
#
loop_
_entity_poly.entity_id
_entity_poly.type
_entity_poly.pdbx_seq_one_letter_code
_entity_poly.pdbx_strand_id
1 'polypeptide(L)'
;SKARIQEFVRGHFYGHLDFNLDKTLFLFIAGRYEFSNKGADIFLEALARLNYLLRVNHSEVTIIAFFIMPARTNNFNVETLKGQAVRKQLWDTAHTVKEHFGKKLYESLLVGQLPDVSKMLDKEDFTMMKRAIFATQRQCLPPICSHNMLEDSSDPILNCIRRIGLFNSAQDRVKVIFHPEFLSSTSPLLPMDYEEFVRGCHLGVFPS
;
A
#
# COMPACT_ATOMS: atom_id res chain seq x y z
N SER A 1 11.39 -9.00 -4.24
CA SER A 1 11.05 -7.59 -4.51
C SER A 1 9.56 -7.28 -4.51
N LYS A 2 8.73 -7.80 -5.43
CA LYS A 2 7.29 -7.46 -5.53
C LYS A 2 6.49 -7.65 -4.22
N ALA A 3 6.73 -8.74 -3.48
CA ALA A 3 6.07 -8.99 -2.20
C ALA A 3 6.29 -7.89 -1.15
N ARG A 4 7.48 -7.27 -1.12
CA ARG A 4 7.79 -6.16 -0.18
C ARG A 4 6.96 -4.91 -0.52
N ILE A 5 6.80 -4.60 -1.80
CA ILE A 5 5.94 -3.52 -2.28
C ILE A 5 4.48 -3.82 -1.92
N GLN A 6 4.03 -5.07 -2.10
CA GLN A 6 2.68 -5.49 -1.71
C GLN A 6 2.44 -5.32 -0.20
N GLU A 7 3.41 -5.65 0.66
CA GLU A 7 3.30 -5.41 2.11
C GLU A 7 3.18 -3.92 2.45
N PHE A 8 3.98 -3.07 1.81
CA PHE A 8 3.84 -1.62 1.95
C PHE A 8 2.44 -1.16 1.52
N VAL A 9 1.94 -1.62 0.37
CA VAL A 9 0.61 -1.28 -0.14
C VAL A 9 -0.50 -1.74 0.81
N ARG A 10 -0.40 -2.94 1.40
CA ARG A 10 -1.36 -3.42 2.42
C ARG A 10 -1.43 -2.46 3.61
N GLY A 11 -0.27 -1.98 4.08
CA GLY A 11 -0.20 -0.99 5.15
C GLY A 11 -0.68 0.40 4.73
N HIS A 12 -0.36 0.86 3.52
CA HIS A 12 -0.75 2.18 3.02
C HIS A 12 -2.26 2.30 2.79
N PHE A 13 -2.88 1.23 2.28
CA PHE A 13 -4.31 1.11 2.00
C PHE A 13 -5.07 0.34 3.10
N TYR A 14 -4.56 0.28 4.33
CA TYR A 14 -5.29 -0.33 5.45
C TYR A 14 -6.70 0.27 5.55
N GLY A 15 -7.73 -0.55 5.78
CA GLY A 15 -9.14 -0.12 5.77
C GLY A 15 -9.74 0.20 4.40
N HIS A 16 -8.94 0.28 3.32
CA HIS A 16 -9.36 0.57 1.94
C HIS A 16 -8.74 -0.40 0.92
N LEU A 17 -8.33 -1.60 1.35
CA LEU A 17 -7.79 -2.62 0.45
C LEU A 17 -8.94 -3.37 -0.23
N ASP A 18 -9.69 -2.67 -1.07
CA ASP A 18 -10.87 -3.16 -1.80
C ASP A 18 -10.54 -3.69 -3.20
N PHE A 19 -9.27 -3.99 -3.47
CA PHE A 19 -8.77 -4.48 -4.75
C PHE A 19 -7.82 -5.68 -4.58
N ASN A 20 -7.74 -6.50 -5.64
CA ASN A 20 -6.89 -7.69 -5.65
C ASN A 20 -5.44 -7.33 -6.05
N LEU A 21 -4.48 -7.61 -5.16
CA LEU A 21 -3.05 -7.37 -5.38
C LEU A 21 -2.42 -8.25 -6.47
N ASP A 22 -3.06 -9.37 -6.84
CA ASP A 22 -2.62 -10.22 -7.97
C ASP A 22 -3.00 -9.59 -9.31
N LYS A 23 -4.10 -8.84 -9.34
CA LYS A 23 -4.55 -8.02 -10.49
C LYS A 23 -4.08 -6.57 -10.40
N THR A 24 -3.08 -6.30 -9.56
CA THR A 24 -2.53 -4.95 -9.38
C THR A 24 -1.19 -4.81 -10.09
N LEU A 25 -1.07 -3.77 -10.91
CA LEU A 25 0.16 -3.38 -11.58
C LEU A 25 0.80 -2.19 -10.85
N PHE A 26 2.12 -2.25 -10.73
CA PHE A 26 2.95 -1.23 -10.09
C PHE A 26 3.70 -0.48 -11.18
N LEU A 27 3.31 0.77 -11.37
CA LEU A 27 3.99 1.70 -12.25
C LEU A 27 4.83 2.64 -11.38
N PHE A 28 5.95 3.12 -11.92
CA PHE A 28 6.72 4.12 -11.22
C PHE A 28 7.38 5.12 -12.17
N ILE A 29 7.57 6.33 -11.66
CA ILE A 29 8.49 7.33 -12.18
C ILE A 29 9.47 7.68 -11.05
N ALA A 30 10.75 7.84 -11.39
CA ALA A 30 11.77 8.16 -10.41
C ALA A 30 12.83 9.11 -10.99
N GLY A 31 13.44 9.91 -10.13
CA GLY A 31 14.56 10.77 -10.51
C GLY A 31 14.65 12.05 -9.68
N ARG A 32 15.47 12.99 -10.15
CA ARG A 32 15.48 14.36 -9.60
C ARG A 32 14.10 14.97 -9.72
N TYR A 33 13.75 15.83 -8.77
CA TYR A 33 12.47 16.51 -8.78
C TYR A 33 12.48 17.66 -9.81
N GLU A 34 12.18 17.30 -11.05
CA GLU A 34 11.99 18.24 -12.16
C GLU A 34 10.64 17.94 -12.82
N PHE A 35 9.57 18.60 -12.36
CA PHE A 35 8.19 18.25 -12.69
C PHE A 35 7.91 18.11 -14.19
N SER A 36 8.34 19.08 -15.01
CA SER A 36 8.14 19.04 -16.47
C SER A 36 9.27 18.35 -17.22
N ASN A 37 10.55 18.56 -16.86
CA ASN A 37 11.66 17.93 -17.58
C ASN A 37 11.66 16.41 -17.44
N LYS A 38 11.15 15.87 -16.33
CA LYS A 38 10.96 14.43 -16.15
C LYS A 38 9.60 13.93 -16.64
N GLY A 39 8.73 14.82 -17.11
CA GLY A 39 7.40 14.49 -17.62
C GLY A 39 6.42 13.98 -16.54
N ALA A 40 6.62 14.36 -15.28
CA ALA A 40 5.69 13.98 -14.21
C ALA A 40 4.29 14.59 -14.41
N ASP A 41 4.22 15.77 -15.03
CA ASP A 41 3.00 16.42 -15.51
C ASP A 41 2.25 15.54 -16.52
N ILE A 42 2.92 15.10 -17.58
CA ILE A 42 2.36 14.23 -18.63
C ILE A 42 1.92 12.91 -18.02
N PHE A 43 2.74 12.32 -17.15
CA PHE A 43 2.43 11.03 -16.54
C PHE A 43 1.18 11.10 -15.67
N LEU A 44 1.04 12.13 -14.82
CA LEU A 44 -0.16 12.31 -14.00
C LEU A 44 -1.44 12.50 -14.84
N GLU A 45 -1.37 13.32 -15.89
CA GLU A 45 -2.51 13.53 -16.79
C GLU A 45 -2.90 12.22 -17.53
N ALA A 46 -1.92 11.45 -17.97
CA ALA A 46 -2.15 10.14 -18.58
C ALA A 46 -2.78 9.15 -17.59
N LEU A 47 -2.35 9.14 -16.32
CA LEU A 47 -2.92 8.32 -15.26
C LEU A 47 -4.38 8.68 -14.97
N ALA A 48 -4.75 9.96 -15.00
CA ALA A 48 -6.15 10.38 -14.84
C ALA A 48 -7.04 9.87 -15.98
N ARG A 49 -6.58 9.97 -17.22
CA ARG A 49 -7.30 9.43 -18.40
C ARG A 49 -7.38 7.91 -18.34
N LEU A 50 -6.31 7.24 -17.92
CA LEU A 50 -6.30 5.80 -17.72
C LEU A 50 -7.29 5.37 -16.63
N ASN A 51 -7.40 6.12 -15.54
CA ASN A 51 -8.41 5.88 -14.50
C ASN A 51 -9.82 5.90 -15.09
N TYR A 52 -10.14 6.92 -15.88
CA TYR A 52 -11.44 7.01 -16.57
C TYR A 52 -11.67 5.80 -17.48
N LEU A 53 -10.70 5.45 -18.33
CA LEU A 53 -10.83 4.32 -19.26
C LEU A 53 -11.02 2.99 -18.52
N LEU A 54 -10.27 2.74 -17.45
CA LEU A 54 -10.41 1.51 -16.65
C LEU A 54 -11.78 1.42 -15.97
N ARG A 55 -12.32 2.55 -15.50
CA ARG A 55 -13.66 2.61 -14.88
C ARG A 55 -14.76 2.34 -15.89
N VAL A 56 -14.74 3.01 -17.05
CA VAL A 56 -15.77 2.86 -18.10
C VAL A 56 -15.75 1.45 -18.70
N ASN A 57 -14.58 0.85 -18.83
CA ASN A 57 -14.45 -0.52 -19.33
C ASN A 57 -14.62 -1.60 -18.24
N HIS A 58 -15.02 -1.22 -17.02
CA HIS A 58 -15.19 -2.14 -15.88
C HIS A 58 -13.99 -3.07 -15.65
N SER A 59 -12.77 -2.53 -15.82
CA SER A 59 -11.56 -3.33 -15.68
C SER A 59 -11.33 -3.74 -14.23
N GLU A 60 -11.03 -5.02 -14.04
CA GLU A 60 -10.66 -5.59 -12.75
C GLU A 60 -9.18 -5.33 -12.38
N VAL A 61 -8.41 -4.69 -13.28
CA VAL A 61 -7.03 -4.31 -13.03
C VAL A 61 -6.97 -3.04 -12.19
N THR A 62 -6.11 -3.04 -11.18
CA THR A 62 -5.78 -1.84 -10.39
C THR A 62 -4.36 -1.42 -10.74
N ILE A 63 -4.13 -0.12 -10.88
CA ILE A 63 -2.80 0.44 -11.08
C ILE A 63 -2.42 1.23 -9.84
N ILE A 64 -1.23 1.02 -9.31
CA ILE A 64 -0.64 1.88 -8.29
C ILE A 64 0.60 2.52 -8.90
N ALA A 65 0.57 3.84 -9.04
CA ALA A 65 1.64 4.65 -9.60
C ALA A 65 2.45 5.30 -8.48
N PHE A 66 3.74 4.98 -8.43
CA PHE A 66 4.70 5.56 -7.49
C PHE A 66 5.44 6.74 -8.14
N PHE A 67 5.54 7.84 -7.41
CA PHE A 67 6.39 8.97 -7.75
C PHE A 67 7.55 9.02 -6.74
N ILE A 68 8.74 8.63 -7.17
CA ILE A 68 9.96 8.64 -6.33
C ILE A 68 10.81 9.85 -6.73
N MET A 69 10.47 11.02 -6.20
CA MET A 69 11.13 12.29 -6.54
C MET A 69 11.44 13.08 -5.26
N PRO A 70 12.71 13.15 -4.83
CA PRO A 70 13.08 13.77 -3.55
C PRO A 70 12.65 15.23 -3.45
N ALA A 71 11.97 15.59 -2.37
CA ALA A 71 11.48 16.93 -2.10
C ALA A 71 11.81 17.37 -0.67
N ARG A 72 11.49 18.62 -0.34
CA ARG A 72 11.65 19.15 1.02
C ARG A 72 10.51 18.68 1.92
N THR A 73 10.83 17.83 2.90
CA THR A 73 9.86 17.19 3.80
C THR A 73 10.24 17.32 5.27
N ASN A 74 9.27 17.12 6.16
CA ASN A 74 9.47 16.95 7.60
C ASN A 74 8.93 15.59 8.06
N ASN A 75 9.79 14.56 7.94
CA ASN A 75 9.49 13.17 8.31
C ASN A 75 8.28 12.55 7.57
N PHE A 76 8.05 11.26 7.82
CA PHE A 76 6.86 10.54 7.37
C PHE A 76 5.60 11.11 8.02
N ASN A 77 4.48 11.06 7.31
CA ASN A 77 3.21 11.41 7.93
C ASN A 77 2.74 10.30 8.89
N VAL A 78 1.99 10.72 9.90
CA VAL A 78 1.53 9.82 10.98
C VAL A 78 0.65 8.71 10.41
N GLU A 79 -0.19 9.02 9.41
CA GLU A 79 -1.10 8.05 8.81
C GLU A 79 -0.38 6.90 8.09
N THR A 80 0.72 7.19 7.39
CA THR A 80 1.48 6.15 6.68
C THR A 80 2.23 5.25 7.67
N LEU A 81 2.83 5.83 8.72
CA LEU A 81 3.47 5.05 9.80
C LEU A 81 2.46 4.18 10.56
N LYS A 82 1.32 4.78 10.93
CA LYS A 82 0.21 4.07 11.59
C LYS A 82 -0.28 2.91 10.74
N GLY A 83 -0.44 3.10 9.43
CA GLY A 83 -0.85 2.04 8.51
C GLY A 83 0.11 0.84 8.52
N GLN A 84 1.42 1.08 8.51
CA GLN A 84 2.42 0.00 8.61
C GLN A 84 2.39 -0.72 9.97
N ALA A 85 2.17 0.02 11.06
CA ALA A 85 2.03 -0.55 12.39
C ALA A 85 0.77 -1.44 12.51
N VAL A 86 -0.37 -0.96 12.02
CA VAL A 86 -1.64 -1.73 11.99
C VAL A 86 -1.48 -2.99 11.15
N ARG A 87 -0.87 -2.90 9.95
CA ARG A 87 -0.56 -4.07 9.12
C ARG A 87 0.29 -5.09 9.87
N LYS A 88 1.34 -4.64 10.56
CA LYS A 88 2.20 -5.52 11.36
C LYS A 88 1.42 -6.20 12.48
N GLN A 89 0.60 -5.45 13.22
CA GLN A 89 -0.22 -5.99 14.30
C GLN A 89 -1.22 -7.05 13.80
N LEU A 90 -1.86 -6.83 12.65
CA LEU A 90 -2.74 -7.83 12.01
C LEU A 90 -1.97 -9.12 11.68
N TRP A 91 -0.78 -8.97 11.09
CA TRP A 91 0.08 -10.09 10.74
C TRP A 91 0.50 -10.89 11.96
N ASP A 92 0.98 -10.21 13.01
CA ASP A 92 1.42 -10.83 14.25
C ASP A 92 0.25 -11.56 14.93
N THR A 93 -0.94 -10.96 14.95
CA THR A 93 -2.17 -11.59 15.47
C THR A 93 -2.51 -12.87 14.69
N ALA A 94 -2.49 -12.82 13.37
CA ALA A 94 -2.76 -13.98 12.53
C ALA A 94 -1.73 -15.10 12.77
N HIS A 95 -0.46 -14.73 12.97
CA HIS A 95 0.59 -15.69 13.30
C HIS A 95 0.36 -16.37 14.64
N THR A 96 0.01 -15.62 15.69
CA THR A 96 -0.30 -16.20 17.01
C THR A 96 -1.46 -17.19 16.93
N VAL A 97 -2.56 -16.82 16.26
CA VAL A 97 -3.71 -17.71 16.07
C VAL A 97 -3.32 -18.97 15.27
N LYS A 98 -2.49 -18.81 14.23
CA LYS A 98 -1.97 -19.94 13.44
C LYS A 98 -1.13 -20.89 14.29
N GLU A 99 -0.27 -20.40 15.18
CA GLU A 99 0.52 -21.25 16.09
C GLU A 99 -0.38 -21.98 17.11
N HIS A 100 -1.37 -21.30 17.70
CA HIS A 100 -2.35 -21.92 18.60
C HIS A 100 -3.13 -23.04 17.89
N PHE A 101 -3.63 -22.74 16.69
CA PHE A 101 -4.33 -23.71 15.84
C PHE A 101 -3.44 -24.90 15.50
N GLY A 102 -2.20 -24.65 15.09
CA GLY A 102 -1.23 -25.68 14.71
C GLY A 102 -0.92 -26.65 15.86
N LYS A 103 -0.79 -26.13 17.09
CA LYS A 103 -0.57 -26.96 18.28
C LYS A 103 -1.74 -27.90 18.56
N LYS A 104 -2.98 -27.39 18.55
CA LYS A 104 -4.18 -28.22 18.76
C LYS A 104 -4.40 -29.23 17.65
N LEU A 105 -4.13 -28.83 16.41
CA LEU A 105 -4.17 -29.72 15.27
C LEU A 105 -3.22 -30.90 15.46
N TYR A 106 -1.97 -30.62 15.85
CA TYR A 106 -0.97 -31.65 16.11
C TYR A 106 -1.40 -32.60 17.25
N GLU A 107 -1.92 -32.07 18.35
CA GLU A 107 -2.42 -32.87 19.47
C GLU A 107 -3.59 -33.79 19.05
N SER A 108 -4.54 -33.30 18.26
CA SER A 108 -5.66 -34.12 17.74
C SER A 108 -5.18 -35.25 16.82
N LEU A 109 -4.21 -34.95 15.95
CA LEU A 109 -3.64 -35.93 15.02
C LEU A 109 -2.89 -37.04 15.76
N LEU A 110 -2.16 -36.72 16.84
CA LEU A 110 -1.47 -37.70 17.68
C LEU A 110 -2.43 -38.70 18.34
N VAL A 111 -3.63 -38.25 18.69
CA VAL A 111 -4.69 -39.11 19.27
C VAL A 111 -5.36 -39.99 18.19
N GLY A 112 -5.07 -39.74 16.90
CA GLY A 112 -5.67 -40.46 15.78
C GLY A 112 -7.12 -40.04 15.49
N GLN A 113 -7.54 -38.88 15.98
CA GLN A 113 -8.87 -38.33 15.74
C GLN A 113 -8.81 -37.21 14.70
N LEU A 114 -9.81 -37.18 13.82
CA LEU A 114 -9.98 -36.06 12.91
C LEU A 114 -10.28 -34.79 13.73
N PRO A 115 -9.51 -33.70 13.53
CA PRO A 115 -9.68 -32.46 14.26
C PRO A 115 -11.00 -31.79 13.89
N ASP A 116 -11.80 -31.46 14.91
CA ASP A 116 -12.97 -30.60 14.74
C ASP A 116 -12.54 -29.13 14.63
N VAL A 117 -12.59 -28.59 13.41
CA VAL A 117 -12.15 -27.22 13.08
C VAL A 117 -12.82 -26.16 13.98
N SER A 118 -14.06 -26.39 14.42
CA SER A 118 -14.79 -25.45 15.28
C SER A 118 -14.19 -25.31 16.68
N LYS A 119 -13.46 -26.34 17.15
CA LYS A 119 -12.80 -26.38 18.46
C LYS A 119 -11.31 -26.00 18.39
N MET A 120 -10.78 -25.82 17.18
CA MET A 120 -9.38 -25.44 16.99
C MET A 120 -9.13 -23.96 17.28
N LEU A 121 -10.16 -23.12 17.26
CA LEU A 121 -10.09 -21.69 17.60
C LEU A 121 -10.83 -21.39 18.89
N ASP A 122 -10.16 -20.74 19.84
CA ASP A 122 -10.75 -20.36 21.12
C ASP A 122 -11.42 -18.98 21.08
N LYS A 123 -12.29 -18.73 22.06
CA LYS A 123 -12.91 -17.40 22.27
C LYS A 123 -11.85 -16.28 22.40
N GLU A 124 -10.69 -16.59 22.96
CA GLU A 124 -9.57 -15.66 23.07
C GLU A 124 -9.03 -15.29 21.69
N ASP A 125 -8.79 -16.26 20.81
CA ASP A 125 -8.34 -16.02 19.42
C ASP A 125 -9.33 -15.12 18.67
N PHE A 126 -10.64 -15.40 18.79
CA PHE A 126 -11.69 -14.55 18.22
C PHE A 126 -11.66 -13.13 18.76
N THR A 127 -11.39 -12.97 20.06
CA THR A 127 -11.31 -11.64 20.69
C THR A 127 -10.10 -10.87 20.19
N MET A 128 -8.94 -11.52 20.07
CA MET A 128 -7.72 -10.92 19.50
C MET A 128 -7.95 -10.48 18.05
N MET A 129 -8.51 -11.37 17.22
CA MET A 129 -8.82 -11.05 15.81
C MET A 129 -9.79 -9.86 15.70
N LYS A 130 -10.86 -9.83 16.51
CA LYS A 130 -11.82 -8.70 16.51
C LYS A 130 -11.16 -7.38 16.90
N ARG A 131 -10.28 -7.38 17.92
CA ARG A 131 -9.53 -6.18 18.32
C ARG A 131 -8.59 -5.70 17.20
N ALA A 132 -7.92 -6.64 16.53
CA ALA A 132 -7.03 -6.32 15.42
C ALA A 132 -7.79 -5.75 14.21
N ILE A 133 -8.96 -6.32 13.86
CA ILE A 133 -9.86 -5.79 12.83
C ILE A 133 -10.35 -4.38 13.20
N PHE A 134 -10.75 -4.16 14.44
CA PHE A 134 -11.20 -2.84 14.89
C PHE A 134 -10.13 -1.75 14.70
N ALA A 135 -8.85 -2.07 14.90
CA ALA A 135 -7.74 -1.15 14.66
C ALA A 135 -7.55 -0.76 13.18
N THR A 136 -8.15 -1.49 12.24
CA THR A 136 -8.09 -1.18 10.81
C THR A 136 -9.07 -0.08 10.37
N GLN A 137 -10.04 0.26 11.23
CA GLN A 137 -11.03 1.27 10.91
C GLN A 137 -10.38 2.66 10.80
N ARG A 138 -10.59 3.33 9.68
CA ARG A 138 -10.16 4.70 9.42
C ARG A 138 -11.25 5.47 8.68
N GLN A 139 -11.27 6.78 8.87
CA GLN A 139 -12.26 7.68 8.27
C GLN A 139 -11.69 8.47 7.07
N CYS A 140 -10.37 8.55 6.94
CA CYS A 140 -9.70 9.29 5.87
C CYS A 140 -9.28 8.36 4.72
N LEU A 141 -9.26 8.87 3.49
CA LEU A 141 -8.74 8.14 2.33
C LEU A 141 -7.24 7.86 2.43
N PRO A 142 -6.72 6.80 1.76
CA PRO A 142 -5.29 6.52 1.71
C PRO A 142 -4.50 7.73 1.19
N PRO A 143 -3.46 8.18 1.92
CA PRO A 143 -2.80 9.44 1.59
C PRO A 143 -2.11 9.37 0.23
N ILE A 144 -2.13 10.46 -0.54
CA ILE A 144 -1.44 10.57 -1.84
C ILE A 144 0.06 10.82 -1.67
N CYS A 145 0.53 11.18 -0.47
CA CYS A 145 1.94 11.39 -0.14
C CYS A 145 2.30 10.60 1.12
N SER A 146 3.51 10.04 1.20
CA SER A 146 3.96 9.33 2.42
C SER A 146 4.61 10.23 3.48
N HIS A 147 4.90 11.49 3.15
CA HIS A 147 5.63 12.43 4.02
C HIS A 147 4.82 13.70 4.31
N ASN A 148 5.24 14.45 5.32
CA ASN A 148 4.76 15.81 5.51
C ASN A 148 5.61 16.75 4.64
N MET A 149 5.03 17.30 3.58
CA MET A 149 5.73 18.25 2.69
C MET A 149 5.85 19.60 3.38
N LEU A 150 7.03 20.24 3.30
CA LEU A 150 7.21 21.59 3.85
C LEU A 150 6.41 22.64 3.07
N GLU A 151 6.30 22.46 1.75
CA GLU A 151 5.63 23.37 0.81
C GLU A 151 4.49 22.65 0.08
N ASP A 152 3.63 21.96 0.85
CA ASP A 152 2.55 21.12 0.34
C ASP A 152 1.61 21.82 -0.66
N SER A 153 1.24 23.07 -0.38
CA SER A 153 0.28 23.84 -1.17
C SER A 153 0.85 24.39 -2.47
N SER A 154 2.18 24.48 -2.60
CA SER A 154 2.87 24.90 -3.82
C SER A 154 3.55 23.77 -4.57
N ASP A 155 3.55 22.55 -4.01
CA ASP A 155 4.16 21.37 -4.62
C ASP A 155 3.48 21.01 -5.96
N PRO A 156 4.23 20.96 -7.08
CA PRO A 156 3.66 20.72 -8.41
C PRO A 156 2.98 19.36 -8.56
N ILE A 157 3.57 18.28 -8.01
CA ILE A 157 2.99 16.93 -8.10
C ILE A 157 1.68 16.88 -7.33
N LEU A 158 1.66 17.34 -6.08
CA LEU A 158 0.47 17.32 -5.23
C LEU A 158 -0.64 18.23 -5.77
N ASN A 159 -0.30 19.41 -6.26
CA ASN A 159 -1.27 20.30 -6.88
C ASN A 159 -1.85 19.69 -8.16
N CYS A 160 -1.05 19.01 -8.96
CA CYS A 160 -1.54 18.29 -10.13
C CYS A 160 -2.48 17.15 -9.74
N ILE A 161 -2.11 16.33 -8.73
CA ILE A 161 -2.98 15.26 -8.20
C ILE A 161 -4.32 15.83 -7.71
N ARG A 162 -4.30 16.96 -6.97
CA ARG A 162 -5.51 17.65 -6.51
C ARG A 162 -6.36 18.15 -7.68
N ARG A 163 -5.73 18.74 -8.70
CA ARG A 163 -6.39 19.25 -9.91
C ARG A 163 -7.09 18.15 -10.70
N ILE A 164 -6.46 16.99 -10.87
CA ILE A 164 -7.01 15.85 -11.63
C ILE A 164 -7.93 14.94 -10.81
N GLY A 165 -8.00 15.13 -9.50
CA GLY A 165 -8.93 14.42 -8.62
C GLY A 165 -8.56 12.97 -8.27
N LEU A 166 -7.29 12.58 -8.37
CA LEU A 166 -6.83 11.23 -8.01
C LEU A 166 -6.52 11.12 -6.52
N PHE A 167 -7.56 10.98 -5.69
CA PHE A 167 -7.45 10.96 -4.22
C PHE A 167 -7.44 9.56 -3.60
N ASN A 168 -7.10 8.53 -4.38
CA ASN A 168 -7.11 7.13 -3.94
C ASN A 168 -8.47 6.66 -3.41
N SER A 169 -9.57 7.15 -3.97
CA SER A 169 -10.91 6.70 -3.57
C SER A 169 -11.15 5.24 -3.95
N ALA A 170 -12.11 4.58 -3.32
CA ALA A 170 -12.52 3.20 -3.67
C ALA A 170 -12.85 3.03 -5.17
N GLN A 171 -13.44 4.06 -5.77
CA GLN A 171 -13.85 4.05 -7.18
C GLN A 171 -12.69 4.19 -8.17
N ASP A 172 -11.54 4.71 -7.72
CA ASP A 172 -10.38 4.90 -8.58
C ASP A 172 -9.72 3.56 -8.89
N ARG A 173 -9.56 3.25 -10.17
CA ARG A 173 -8.78 2.11 -10.65
C ARG A 173 -7.29 2.41 -10.72
N VAL A 174 -6.93 3.69 -10.72
CA VAL A 174 -5.56 4.17 -10.61
C VAL A 174 -5.37 4.84 -9.25
N LYS A 175 -4.44 4.33 -8.45
CA LYS A 175 -4.00 4.91 -7.19
C LYS A 175 -2.63 5.57 -7.36
N VAL A 176 -2.36 6.61 -6.61
CA VAL A 176 -1.10 7.38 -6.66
C VAL A 176 -0.46 7.43 -5.28
N ILE A 177 0.85 7.21 -5.25
CA ILE A 177 1.68 7.34 -4.05
C ILE A 177 2.90 8.18 -4.40
N PHE A 178 2.94 9.40 -3.87
CA PHE A 178 4.10 10.25 -3.89
C PHE A 178 5.01 9.93 -2.70
N HIS A 179 6.23 9.48 -2.99
CA HIS A 179 7.28 9.21 -2.03
C HIS A 179 8.43 10.23 -2.26
N PRO A 180 8.37 11.40 -1.61
CA PRO A 180 9.33 12.50 -1.80
C PRO A 180 10.70 12.30 -1.15
N GLU A 181 11.21 11.07 -1.10
CA GLU A 181 12.53 10.73 -0.55
C GLU A 181 13.20 9.69 -1.45
N PHE A 182 14.53 9.56 -1.36
CA PHE A 182 15.20 8.41 -1.97
C PHE A 182 14.84 7.14 -1.22
N LEU A 183 14.69 6.05 -1.98
CA LEU A 183 14.46 4.73 -1.40
C LEU A 183 15.71 4.25 -0.67
N SER A 184 15.51 3.68 0.50
CA SER A 184 16.57 3.14 1.36
C SER A 184 16.08 1.87 2.04
N SER A 185 16.94 0.86 2.07
CA SER A 185 16.75 -0.38 2.83
C SER A 185 16.49 -0.16 4.33
N THR A 186 16.89 0.98 4.88
CA THR A 186 16.65 1.37 6.28
C THR A 186 15.34 2.11 6.52
N SER A 187 14.57 2.44 5.46
CA SER A 187 13.31 3.16 5.60
C SER A 187 12.29 2.36 6.41
N PRO A 188 11.62 2.95 7.42
CA PRO A 188 10.58 2.26 8.19
C PRO A 188 9.30 2.01 7.39
N LEU A 189 9.11 2.68 6.25
CA LEU A 189 7.92 2.53 5.41
C LEU A 189 8.12 1.48 4.33
N LEU A 190 9.14 1.67 3.50
CA LEU A 190 9.43 0.84 2.34
C LEU A 190 10.92 0.47 2.40
N PRO A 191 11.30 -0.55 3.19
CA PRO A 191 12.69 -0.85 3.54
C PRO A 191 13.47 -1.49 2.37
N MET A 192 13.48 -0.89 1.19
CA MET A 192 14.14 -1.46 0.00
C MET A 192 14.95 -0.41 -0.73
N ASP A 193 16.05 -0.83 -1.34
CA ASP A 193 16.86 0.05 -2.17
C ASP A 193 16.23 0.22 -3.56
N TYR A 194 16.67 1.24 -4.29
CA TYR A 194 16.11 1.58 -5.60
C TYR A 194 16.08 0.40 -6.58
N GLU A 195 17.15 -0.36 -6.69
CA GLU A 195 17.18 -1.51 -7.61
C GLU A 195 16.16 -2.60 -7.24
N GLU A 196 15.98 -2.85 -5.95
CA GLU A 196 14.99 -3.82 -5.48
C GLU A 196 13.58 -3.35 -5.83
N PHE A 197 13.31 -2.06 -5.66
CA PHE A 197 12.02 -1.46 -6.00
C PHE A 197 11.73 -1.55 -7.50
N VAL A 198 12.70 -1.21 -8.35
CA VAL A 198 12.59 -1.34 -9.81
C VAL A 198 12.27 -2.78 -10.21
N ARG A 199 13.01 -3.77 -9.66
CA ARG A 199 12.75 -5.21 -9.89
C ARG A 199 11.39 -5.68 -9.37
N GLY A 200 10.80 -4.96 -8.42
CA GLY A 200 9.49 -5.26 -7.85
C GLY A 200 8.31 -4.65 -8.61
N CYS A 201 8.56 -3.60 -9.39
CA CYS A 201 7.55 -2.95 -10.21
C CYS A 201 7.31 -3.68 -11.53
N HIS A 202 6.22 -3.34 -12.20
CA HIS A 202 5.85 -3.93 -13.49
C HIS A 202 6.28 -3.06 -14.66
N LEU A 203 6.28 -1.73 -14.49
CA LEU A 203 6.62 -0.79 -15.55
C LEU A 203 7.22 0.50 -14.98
N GLY A 204 8.40 0.90 -15.47
CA GLY A 204 8.92 2.25 -15.31
C GLY A 204 8.41 3.15 -16.43
N VAL A 205 7.92 4.34 -16.09
CA VAL A 205 7.36 5.31 -17.05
C VAL A 205 8.13 6.62 -16.92
N PHE A 206 8.92 6.95 -17.94
CA PHE A 206 9.78 8.14 -17.99
C PHE A 206 9.51 8.94 -19.26
N PRO A 207 8.46 9.77 -19.31
CA PRO A 207 8.06 10.52 -20.51
C PRO A 207 8.83 11.84 -20.62
N SER A 208 10.16 11.75 -20.56
CA SER A 208 11.13 12.85 -20.62
C SER A 208 11.88 12.89 -21.94
#